data_AF-A0A3D1XWR9-F1
#
_entry.id   AF-A0A3D1XWR9-F1
#
_cell.length_a   1.000
_cell.length_b   1.000
_cell.length_c   1.000
_cell.angle_alpha   90.00
_cell.angle_beta   90.00
_cell.angle_gamma   90.00
#
_symmetry.space_group_name_H-M   'P 1'
#
loop_
_entity.id
_entity.type
_entity.pdbx_description
1 polymer ?
#
loop_
_entity_poly.entity_id
_entity_poly.type
_entity_poly.pdbx_seq_one_letter_code
_entity_poly.pdbx_strand_id
1 'polypeptide(L)'
;MELEFKPDFSEAQKQWKAFWNGKNRRPLVCVTLPKEGMEPVEKPPYTSGADGNFEPVIDQLLAWAASHIFIGEAIPFYYLEFGPDHFSALLGADLKFDSNSPGTSWCQPFIKDWDDAEIRFRRDSFWWKRTVDFAHALRKRCDGKLLIAAPTLVANLDALAAIRGAKELLLDLIMCPDKVQRALNAVCQAYEEILEALSDELGFDKFGSINRHGMYCAGKIDVLQCDFSCMISPAMFRSLYLPA
;
A
#
# COMPACT_ATOMS: atom_id res chain seq x y z
N MET A 1 14.98 -0.80 -18.84
CA MET A 1 13.99 0.30 -18.86
C MET A 1 14.65 1.53 -18.28
N GLU A 2 14.38 2.69 -18.84
CA GLU A 2 14.82 3.99 -18.30
C GLU A 2 13.57 4.78 -17.91
N LEU A 3 13.69 5.60 -16.86
CA LEU A 3 12.63 6.52 -16.43
C LEU A 3 13.09 7.95 -16.69
N GLU A 4 12.21 8.80 -17.21
CA GLU A 4 12.50 10.21 -17.51
C GLU A 4 13.07 10.96 -16.30
N PHE A 5 12.49 10.74 -15.11
CA PHE A 5 12.93 11.40 -13.88
C PHE A 5 13.98 10.59 -13.09
N LYS A 6 14.37 9.40 -13.58
CA LYS A 6 15.48 8.60 -13.04
C LYS A 6 16.24 7.92 -14.19
N PRO A 7 17.07 8.65 -14.95
CA PRO A 7 17.75 8.09 -16.12
C PRO A 7 18.64 6.88 -15.79
N ASP A 8 19.23 6.87 -14.58
CA ASP A 8 20.02 5.78 -14.02
C ASP A 8 19.15 4.75 -13.26
N PHE A 9 17.88 4.59 -13.63
CA PHE A 9 16.96 3.62 -13.01
C PHE A 9 17.51 2.19 -13.06
N SER A 10 18.10 1.78 -14.19
CA SER A 10 18.67 0.44 -14.34
C SER A 10 19.81 0.15 -13.35
N GLU A 11 20.55 1.17 -12.93
CA GLU A 11 21.58 1.02 -11.89
C GLU A 11 20.95 0.91 -10.50
N ALA A 12 19.94 1.75 -10.20
CA ALA A 12 19.17 1.62 -8.97
C ALA A 12 18.55 0.22 -8.82
N GLN A 13 18.01 -0.36 -9.90
CA GLN A 13 17.49 -1.74 -9.89
C GLN A 13 18.55 -2.77 -9.48
N LYS A 14 19.79 -2.64 -9.98
CA LYS A 14 20.89 -3.56 -9.61
C LYS A 14 21.25 -3.42 -8.14
N GLN A 15 21.30 -2.20 -7.61
CA GLN A 15 21.63 -1.95 -6.20
C GLN A 15 20.54 -2.45 -5.26
N TRP A 16 19.26 -2.23 -5.58
CA TRP A 16 18.14 -2.83 -4.85
C TRP A 16 18.21 -4.36 -4.87
N LYS A 17 18.47 -4.97 -6.04
CA LYS A 17 18.67 -6.42 -6.13
C LYS A 17 19.85 -6.89 -5.27
N ALA A 18 20.95 -6.15 -5.25
CA ALA A 18 22.10 -6.48 -4.41
C ALA A 18 21.75 -6.39 -2.92
N PHE A 19 21.00 -5.37 -2.50
CA PHE A 19 20.52 -5.19 -1.14
C PHE A 19 19.66 -6.37 -0.67
N TRP A 20 18.64 -6.74 -1.45
CA TRP A 20 17.77 -7.87 -1.11
C TRP A 20 18.52 -9.21 -1.01
N ASN A 21 19.60 -9.36 -1.77
CA ASN A 21 20.45 -10.56 -1.72
C ASN A 21 21.58 -10.48 -0.67
N GLY A 22 21.68 -9.41 0.12
CA GLY A 22 22.76 -9.19 1.08
C GLY A 22 24.15 -9.02 0.44
N LYS A 23 24.20 -8.54 -0.81
CA LYS A 23 25.42 -8.39 -1.63
C LYS A 23 25.81 -6.93 -1.89
N ASN A 24 25.08 -5.97 -1.32
CA ASN A 24 25.39 -4.55 -1.46
C ASN A 24 26.72 -4.22 -0.75
N ARG A 25 27.57 -3.41 -1.38
CA ARG A 25 28.88 -3.02 -0.83
C ARG A 25 28.82 -1.76 0.05
N ARG A 26 27.70 -1.07 0.03
CA ARG A 26 27.39 0.13 0.80
C ARG A 26 25.91 0.15 1.16
N PRO A 27 25.48 0.94 2.16
CA PRO A 27 24.07 1.27 2.33
C PRO A 27 23.46 1.84 1.05
N LEU A 28 22.18 1.57 0.83
CA LEU A 28 21.42 2.28 -0.18
C LEU A 28 21.27 3.75 0.24
N VAL A 29 21.36 4.65 -0.71
CA VAL A 29 21.21 6.08 -0.50
C VAL A 29 20.03 6.54 -1.34
N CYS A 30 18.94 6.91 -0.69
CA CYS A 30 17.74 7.41 -1.35
C CYS A 30 17.53 8.86 -0.95
N VAL A 31 17.95 9.79 -1.81
CA VAL A 31 17.87 11.23 -1.53
C VAL A 31 17.07 11.92 -2.63
N THR A 32 16.09 12.72 -2.22
CA THR A 32 15.27 13.55 -3.12
C THR A 32 15.50 15.01 -2.76
N LEU A 33 15.89 15.83 -3.72
CA LEU A 33 16.18 17.26 -3.52
C LEU A 33 15.50 18.08 -4.62
N PRO A 34 15.08 19.33 -4.33
CA PRO A 34 14.70 20.28 -5.37
C PRO A 34 15.83 20.51 -6.38
N LYS A 35 15.48 20.73 -7.64
CA LYS A 35 16.43 21.19 -8.67
C LYS A 35 16.85 22.62 -8.39
N GLU A 36 18.15 22.89 -8.57
CA GLU A 36 18.67 24.25 -8.46
C GLU A 36 18.00 25.18 -9.49
N GLY A 37 17.59 26.37 -9.05
CA GLY A 37 16.94 27.36 -9.90
C GLY A 37 15.49 27.04 -10.29
N MET A 38 14.86 26.03 -9.70
CA MET A 38 13.45 25.69 -9.90
C MET A 38 12.69 25.76 -8.58
N GLU A 39 11.52 26.40 -8.60
CA GLU A 39 10.63 26.39 -7.43
C GLU A 39 10.12 24.96 -7.17
N PRO A 40 10.29 24.43 -5.95
CA PRO A 40 9.85 23.09 -5.61
C PRO A 40 8.32 23.02 -5.59
N VAL A 41 7.77 21.99 -6.23
CA VAL A 41 6.34 21.67 -6.15
C VAL A 41 6.17 20.55 -5.14
N GLU A 42 5.23 20.70 -4.19
CA GLU A 42 4.93 19.66 -3.22
C GLU A 42 4.31 18.42 -3.86
N LYS A 43 4.66 17.25 -3.35
CA LYS A 43 4.07 15.98 -3.80
C LYS A 43 2.59 15.94 -3.36
N PRO A 44 1.66 15.48 -4.22
CA PRO A 44 0.28 15.31 -3.80
C PRO A 44 0.18 14.31 -2.63
N PRO A 45 -0.71 14.56 -1.65
CA PRO A 45 -1.03 13.59 -0.61
C PRO A 45 -1.41 12.23 -1.22
N TYR A 46 -1.09 11.14 -0.51
CA TYR A 46 -1.40 9.79 -1.00
C TYR A 46 -2.91 9.54 -1.08
N THR A 47 -3.68 10.11 -0.15
CA THR A 47 -5.16 10.03 -0.14
C THR A 47 -5.83 10.83 -1.26
N SER A 48 -5.09 11.61 -2.05
CA SER A 48 -5.64 12.37 -3.17
C SER A 48 -6.21 11.44 -4.25
N GLY A 49 -7.25 11.88 -4.94
CA GLY A 49 -7.95 11.05 -5.92
C GLY A 49 -8.98 10.10 -5.32
N ALA A 50 -9.12 10.01 -3.98
CA ALA A 50 -10.20 9.24 -3.35
C ALA A 50 -11.60 9.68 -3.82
N ASP A 51 -11.77 10.97 -4.16
CA ASP A 51 -13.00 11.56 -4.72
C ASP A 51 -13.24 11.26 -6.20
N GLY A 52 -12.22 10.77 -6.92
CA GLY A 52 -12.29 10.38 -8.33
C GLY A 52 -11.77 11.47 -9.28
N ASN A 53 -11.32 12.60 -8.74
CA ASN A 53 -10.77 13.68 -9.51
C ASN A 53 -9.24 13.51 -9.67
N PHE A 54 -8.84 12.67 -10.64
CA PHE A 54 -7.45 12.23 -10.76
C PHE A 54 -6.53 13.24 -11.47
N GLU A 55 -7.02 13.97 -12.47
CA GLU A 55 -6.16 14.80 -13.33
C GLU A 55 -5.36 15.86 -12.55
N PRO A 56 -5.94 16.63 -11.61
CA PRO A 56 -5.16 17.59 -10.83
C PRO A 56 -4.07 16.92 -9.98
N VAL A 57 -4.34 15.71 -9.49
CA VAL A 57 -3.38 14.91 -8.71
C VAL A 57 -2.20 14.49 -9.58
N ILE A 58 -2.49 14.02 -10.80
CA ILE A 58 -1.48 13.59 -11.77
C ILE A 58 -0.64 14.79 -12.25
N ASP A 59 -1.27 15.93 -12.51
CA ASP A 59 -0.56 17.16 -12.89
C ASP A 59 0.39 17.63 -11.78
N GLN A 60 -0.07 17.65 -10.53
CA GLN A 60 0.77 17.99 -9.39
C GLN A 60 1.92 16.97 -9.20
N LEU A 61 1.62 15.68 -9.35
CA LEU A 61 2.63 14.61 -9.24
C LEU A 61 3.75 14.77 -10.27
N LEU A 62 3.40 15.02 -11.54
CA LEU A 62 4.37 15.22 -12.60
C LEU A 62 5.18 16.52 -12.39
N ALA A 63 4.56 17.58 -11.89
CA ALA A 63 5.24 18.82 -11.54
C ALA A 63 6.21 18.64 -10.35
N TRP A 64 5.83 17.87 -9.33
CA TRP A 64 6.74 17.46 -8.25
C TRP A 64 7.94 16.69 -8.81
N ALA A 65 7.70 15.66 -9.61
CA ALA A 65 8.78 14.85 -10.17
C ALA A 65 9.71 15.66 -11.10
N ALA A 66 9.14 16.61 -11.86
CA ALA A 66 9.91 17.50 -12.72
C ALA A 66 10.75 18.52 -11.94
N SER A 67 10.31 18.96 -10.75
CA SER A 67 11.02 19.93 -9.90
C SER A 67 12.09 19.33 -8.99
N HIS A 68 12.23 18.01 -8.96
CA HIS A 68 13.16 17.31 -8.07
C HIS A 68 14.20 16.47 -8.82
N ILE A 69 15.33 16.23 -8.18
CA ILE A 69 16.32 15.21 -8.55
C ILE A 69 16.26 14.05 -7.56
N PHE A 70 16.48 12.84 -8.08
CA PHE A 70 16.41 11.59 -7.33
C PHE A 70 17.77 10.92 -7.34
N ILE A 71 18.50 11.04 -6.24
CA ILE A 71 19.91 10.66 -6.11
C ILE A 71 20.04 9.25 -5.53
N GLY A 72 21.00 8.50 -6.09
CA GLY A 72 21.32 7.14 -5.65
C GLY A 72 20.23 6.15 -6.05
N GLU A 73 19.67 5.45 -5.08
CA GLU A 73 18.63 4.43 -5.27
C GLU A 73 17.21 4.98 -5.08
N ALA A 74 17.06 6.29 -4.87
CA ALA A 74 15.77 6.95 -4.85
C ALA A 74 15.10 6.84 -6.22
N ILE A 75 13.94 6.18 -6.27
CA ILE A 75 13.13 6.06 -7.49
C ILE A 75 11.90 6.96 -7.28
N PRO A 76 11.56 7.87 -8.21
CA PRO A 76 10.32 8.64 -8.11
C PRO A 76 9.12 7.71 -8.20
N PHE A 77 8.15 7.88 -7.31
CA PHE A 77 6.91 7.09 -7.33
C PHE A 77 5.73 7.86 -6.74
N TYR A 78 4.51 7.40 -7.00
CA TYR A 78 3.31 7.78 -6.27
C TYR A 78 2.70 6.59 -5.54
N TYR A 79 2.16 6.82 -4.35
CA TYR A 79 1.58 5.77 -3.51
C TYR A 79 0.06 5.77 -3.66
N LEU A 80 -0.45 4.76 -4.37
CA LEU A 80 -1.86 4.61 -4.69
C LEU A 80 -2.59 4.02 -3.49
N GLU A 81 -2.87 4.84 -2.48
CA GLU A 81 -3.61 4.42 -1.29
C GLU A 81 -4.56 5.53 -0.81
N PHE A 82 -5.78 5.18 -0.40
CA PHE A 82 -6.79 6.15 0.03
C PHE A 82 -6.87 6.30 1.56
N GLY A 83 -6.00 5.63 2.30
CA GLY A 83 -5.88 5.74 3.75
C GLY A 83 -5.41 4.43 4.38
N PRO A 84 -5.21 4.41 5.72
CA PRO A 84 -4.60 3.27 6.41
C PRO A 84 -5.42 1.97 6.33
N ASP A 85 -6.75 2.07 6.21
CA ASP A 85 -7.65 0.92 6.12
C ASP A 85 -8.01 0.52 4.69
N HIS A 86 -7.24 0.96 3.68
CA HIS A 86 -7.56 0.69 2.27
C HIS A 86 -7.68 -0.81 1.99
N PHE A 87 -6.79 -1.64 2.51
CA PHE A 87 -6.92 -3.10 2.39
C PHE A 87 -8.29 -3.62 2.89
N SER A 88 -8.74 -3.17 4.06
CA SER A 88 -10.06 -3.52 4.62
C SER A 88 -11.21 -3.04 3.73
N ALA A 89 -11.05 -1.90 3.05
CA ALA A 89 -12.01 -1.41 2.06
C ALA A 89 -12.13 -2.34 0.85
N LEU A 90 -11.04 -3.00 0.44
CA LEU A 90 -11.05 -4.02 -0.61
C LEU A 90 -11.77 -5.32 -0.18
N LEU A 91 -11.98 -5.51 1.13
CA LEU A 91 -12.78 -6.60 1.69
C LEU A 91 -14.28 -6.24 1.83
N GLY A 92 -14.64 -4.98 1.56
CA GLY A 92 -16.01 -4.47 1.62
C GLY A 92 -16.28 -3.44 2.71
N ALA A 93 -15.26 -3.02 3.47
CA ALA A 93 -15.41 -1.86 4.34
C ALA A 93 -15.58 -0.57 3.53
N ASP A 94 -16.12 0.46 4.19
CA ASP A 94 -16.18 1.80 3.63
C ASP A 94 -15.16 2.71 4.33
N LEU A 95 -14.47 3.55 3.55
CA LEU A 95 -13.53 4.54 4.05
C LEU A 95 -14.26 5.87 4.29
N LYS A 96 -14.19 6.37 5.52
CA LYS A 96 -14.72 7.67 5.89
C LYS A 96 -13.59 8.68 6.03
N PHE A 97 -13.73 9.80 5.33
CA PHE A 97 -12.80 10.93 5.39
C PHE A 97 -13.44 12.02 6.27
N ASP A 98 -12.75 12.39 7.35
CA ASP A 98 -13.19 13.45 8.26
C ASP A 98 -12.51 14.78 7.87
N SER A 99 -13.31 15.83 7.68
CA SER A 99 -12.80 17.19 7.43
C SER A 99 -11.91 17.71 8.56
N ASN A 100 -12.10 17.20 9.79
CA ASN A 100 -11.32 17.56 10.97
C ASN A 100 -9.99 16.78 11.08
N SER A 101 -9.78 15.78 10.23
CA SER A 101 -8.53 14.99 10.16
C SER A 101 -8.10 14.83 8.70
N PRO A 102 -7.73 15.93 8.02
CA PRO A 102 -7.32 15.88 6.63
C PRO A 102 -6.07 15.01 6.45
N GLY A 103 -6.07 14.16 5.44
CA GLY A 103 -4.95 13.26 5.12
C GLY A 103 -5.02 11.88 5.77
N THR A 104 -6.14 11.52 6.41
CA THR A 104 -6.42 10.15 6.86
C THR A 104 -7.87 9.75 6.58
N SER A 105 -8.15 8.45 6.64
CA SER A 105 -9.48 7.86 6.55
C SER A 105 -9.65 6.79 7.62
N TRP A 106 -10.89 6.52 7.99
CA TRP A 106 -11.23 5.46 8.94
C TRP A 106 -12.20 4.47 8.34
N CYS A 107 -11.95 3.18 8.57
CA CYS A 107 -12.92 2.12 8.30
C CYS A 107 -14.07 2.17 9.31
N GLN A 108 -15.30 2.00 8.83
CA GLN A 108 -16.43 1.70 9.70
C GLN A 108 -16.54 0.17 9.88
N PRO A 109 -16.35 -0.37 11.10
CA PRO A 109 -16.50 -1.81 11.34
C PRO A 109 -17.88 -2.30 10.93
N PHE A 110 -17.93 -3.44 10.24
CA PHE A 110 -19.16 -4.03 9.74
C PHE A 110 -19.40 -5.47 10.23
N ILE A 111 -18.36 -6.14 10.76
CA ILE A 111 -18.49 -7.49 11.31
C ILE A 111 -19.06 -7.43 12.73
N LYS A 112 -20.23 -8.05 12.92
CA LYS A 112 -20.91 -8.16 14.22
C LYS A 112 -20.77 -9.56 14.84
N ASP A 113 -20.81 -10.59 14.01
CA ASP A 113 -20.58 -12.00 14.36
C ASP A 113 -19.65 -12.61 13.31
N TRP A 114 -18.73 -13.46 13.76
CA TRP A 114 -17.80 -14.18 12.90
C TRP A 114 -18.47 -15.28 12.08
N ASP A 115 -19.60 -15.83 12.55
CA ASP A 115 -20.30 -16.89 11.81
C ASP A 115 -21.00 -16.34 10.54
N ASP A 116 -21.34 -15.06 10.54
CA ASP A 116 -21.95 -14.34 9.41
C ASP A 116 -20.90 -13.59 8.56
N ALA A 117 -19.62 -13.65 8.93
CA ALA A 117 -18.57 -12.85 8.33
C ALA A 117 -18.17 -13.38 6.94
N GLU A 118 -18.50 -12.61 5.89
CA GLU A 118 -18.04 -12.87 4.53
C GLU A 118 -16.79 -12.03 4.22
N ILE A 119 -15.63 -12.54 4.64
CA ILE A 119 -14.32 -11.94 4.39
C ILE A 119 -13.75 -12.51 3.10
N ARG A 120 -13.70 -11.69 2.05
CA ARG A 120 -13.08 -12.02 0.77
C ARG A 120 -12.76 -10.76 0.01
N PHE A 121 -11.90 -10.87 -0.99
CA PHE A 121 -11.67 -9.78 -1.94
C PHE A 121 -12.96 -9.44 -2.72
N ARG A 122 -13.40 -8.18 -2.65
CA ARG A 122 -14.58 -7.67 -3.36
C ARG A 122 -14.16 -6.85 -4.59
N ARG A 123 -13.92 -7.54 -5.71
CA ARG A 123 -13.60 -6.95 -7.03
C ARG A 123 -14.69 -6.03 -7.59
N ASP A 124 -15.92 -6.15 -7.11
CA ASP A 124 -17.04 -5.31 -7.51
C ASP A 124 -17.25 -4.10 -6.58
N SER A 125 -16.47 -3.99 -5.51
CA SER A 125 -16.56 -2.90 -4.53
C SER A 125 -16.22 -1.54 -5.14
N PHE A 126 -16.78 -0.49 -4.53
CA PHE A 126 -16.48 0.89 -4.91
C PHE A 126 -14.98 1.20 -4.83
N TRP A 127 -14.34 0.81 -3.72
CA TRP A 127 -12.93 1.13 -3.48
C TRP A 127 -11.97 0.37 -4.39
N TRP A 128 -12.27 -0.89 -4.76
CA TRP A 128 -11.48 -1.59 -5.78
C TRP A 128 -11.58 -0.89 -7.14
N LYS A 129 -12.80 -0.59 -7.60
CA LYS A 129 -13.01 0.13 -8.87
C LYS A 129 -12.30 1.48 -8.88
N ARG A 130 -12.41 2.23 -7.78
CA ARG A 130 -11.72 3.52 -7.58
C ARG A 130 -10.19 3.38 -7.67
N THR A 131 -9.63 2.31 -7.09
CA THR A 131 -8.18 2.01 -7.19
C THR A 131 -7.77 1.69 -8.61
N VAL A 132 -8.51 0.84 -9.32
CA VAL A 132 -8.21 0.46 -10.71
C VAL A 132 -8.32 1.67 -11.64
N ASP A 133 -9.39 2.46 -11.53
CA ASP A 133 -9.58 3.65 -12.34
C ASP A 133 -8.42 4.63 -12.18
N PHE A 134 -7.97 4.84 -10.93
CA PHE A 134 -6.85 5.74 -10.68
C PHE A 134 -5.51 5.14 -11.12
N ALA A 135 -5.31 3.83 -10.95
CA ALA A 135 -4.14 3.13 -11.50
C ALA A 135 -4.04 3.34 -13.02
N HIS A 136 -5.14 3.15 -13.75
CA HIS A 136 -5.16 3.35 -15.20
C HIS A 136 -4.87 4.80 -15.60
N ALA A 137 -5.46 5.77 -14.88
CA ALA A 137 -5.21 7.19 -15.12
C ALA A 137 -3.73 7.56 -14.90
N LEU A 138 -3.13 7.09 -13.81
CA LEU A 138 -1.71 7.26 -13.52
C LEU A 138 -0.85 6.60 -14.60
N ARG A 139 -1.12 5.34 -14.97
CA ARG A 139 -0.33 4.60 -15.98
C ARG A 139 -0.32 5.32 -17.32
N LYS A 140 -1.48 5.84 -17.76
CA LYS A 140 -1.61 6.59 -19.01
C LYS A 140 -0.67 7.79 -19.11
N ARG A 141 -0.32 8.43 -17.99
CA ARG A 141 0.46 9.69 -17.98
C ARG A 141 1.84 9.59 -17.34
N CYS A 142 2.05 8.61 -16.47
CA CYS A 142 3.27 8.46 -15.67
C CYS A 142 4.16 7.30 -16.14
N ASP A 143 3.67 6.41 -17.01
CA ASP A 143 4.49 5.32 -17.54
C ASP A 143 5.75 5.85 -18.23
N GLY A 144 6.90 5.27 -17.89
CA GLY A 144 8.21 5.72 -18.36
C GLY A 144 8.74 6.98 -17.66
N LYS A 145 8.02 7.55 -16.68
CA LYS A 145 8.45 8.75 -15.94
C LYS A 145 8.73 8.46 -14.47
N LEU A 146 7.85 7.72 -13.81
CA LEU A 146 7.93 7.33 -12.40
C LEU A 146 7.21 6.00 -12.16
N LEU A 147 7.38 5.40 -10.97
CA LEU A 147 6.68 4.18 -10.58
C LEU A 147 5.38 4.45 -9.82
N ILE A 148 4.51 3.46 -9.73
CA ILE A 148 3.32 3.50 -8.86
C ILE A 148 3.51 2.42 -7.79
N ALA A 149 3.45 2.82 -6.53
CA ALA A 149 3.37 1.91 -5.40
C ALA A 149 1.92 1.46 -5.21
N ALA A 150 1.71 0.16 -5.06
CA ALA A 150 0.44 -0.43 -4.66
C ALA A 150 0.02 0.03 -3.26
N PRO A 151 -1.29 -0.03 -2.92
CA PRO A 151 -1.74 0.09 -1.53
C PRO A 151 -1.00 -0.87 -0.60
N THR A 152 -0.83 -0.51 0.68
CA THR A 152 -0.29 -1.46 1.67
C THR A 152 -1.35 -2.53 1.94
N LEU A 153 -0.96 -3.80 1.91
CA LEU A 153 -1.87 -4.90 2.21
C LEU A 153 -1.66 -5.41 3.64
N VAL A 154 -2.44 -4.87 4.58
CA VAL A 154 -2.39 -5.23 6.01
C VAL A 154 -3.16 -6.51 6.33
N ALA A 155 -2.75 -7.61 5.71
CA ALA A 155 -3.46 -8.88 5.78
C ALA A 155 -3.24 -9.64 7.09
N ASN A 156 -3.68 -9.06 8.21
CA ASN A 156 -3.50 -9.63 9.53
C ASN A 156 -4.52 -9.11 10.55
N LEU A 157 -4.17 -9.14 11.84
CA LEU A 157 -4.99 -8.65 12.94
C LEU A 157 -5.37 -7.17 12.80
N ASP A 158 -4.61 -6.34 12.08
CA ASP A 158 -4.99 -4.96 11.77
C ASP A 158 -6.23 -4.90 10.89
N ALA A 159 -6.31 -5.72 9.83
CA ALA A 159 -7.51 -5.83 9.00
C ALA A 159 -8.70 -6.34 9.81
N LEU A 160 -8.50 -7.33 10.68
CA LEU A 160 -9.56 -7.80 11.56
C LEU A 160 -10.01 -6.70 12.53
N ALA A 161 -9.09 -5.92 13.09
CA ALA A 161 -9.40 -4.81 13.98
C ALA A 161 -10.18 -3.71 13.26
N ALA A 162 -9.85 -3.43 12.00
CA ALA A 162 -10.57 -2.47 11.17
C ALA A 162 -12.02 -2.92 10.88
N ILE A 163 -12.23 -4.19 10.52
CA ILE A 163 -13.57 -4.68 10.13
C ILE A 163 -14.45 -5.06 11.33
N ARG A 164 -13.86 -5.41 12.49
CA ARG A 164 -14.55 -5.85 13.71
C ARG A 164 -14.65 -4.77 14.79
N GLY A 165 -13.66 -3.88 14.85
CA GLY A 165 -13.39 -3.04 16.01
C GLY A 165 -12.32 -3.68 16.91
N ALA A 166 -11.32 -2.87 17.27
CA ALA A 166 -10.17 -3.34 18.06
C ALA A 166 -10.57 -3.93 19.43
N LYS A 167 -11.49 -3.28 20.15
CA LYS A 167 -11.94 -3.75 21.47
C LYS A 167 -12.68 -5.08 21.36
N GLU A 168 -13.58 -5.20 20.40
CA GLU A 168 -14.37 -6.40 20.14
C GLU A 168 -13.45 -7.55 19.73
N LEU A 169 -12.46 -7.29 18.86
CA LEU A 169 -11.45 -8.28 18.50
C LEU A 169 -10.64 -8.77 19.71
N LEU A 170 -10.25 -7.88 20.64
CA LEU A 170 -9.55 -8.29 21.87
C LEU A 170 -10.38 -9.24 22.74
N LEU A 171 -11.69 -9.02 22.85
CA LEU A 171 -12.58 -9.94 23.55
C LEU A 171 -12.71 -11.26 22.78
N ASP A 172 -12.87 -11.19 21.46
CA ASP A 172 -13.06 -12.36 20.60
C ASP A 172 -11.84 -13.28 20.60
N LEU A 173 -10.62 -12.73 20.72
CA LEU A 173 -9.38 -13.49 20.87
C LEU A 173 -9.36 -14.40 22.11
N ILE A 174 -10.11 -14.04 23.15
CA ILE A 174 -10.22 -14.85 24.38
C ILE A 174 -11.44 -15.75 24.30
N MET A 175 -12.58 -15.20 23.85
CA MET A 175 -13.88 -15.88 23.93
C MET A 175 -14.09 -16.87 22.79
N CYS A 176 -13.54 -16.61 21.60
CA CYS A 176 -13.75 -17.43 20.41
C CYS A 176 -12.52 -17.46 19.48
N PRO A 177 -11.33 -17.84 19.99
CA PRO A 177 -10.06 -17.80 19.22
C PRO A 177 -10.11 -18.57 17.91
N ASP A 178 -10.81 -19.72 17.88
CA ASP A 178 -10.94 -20.53 16.65
C ASP A 178 -11.69 -19.77 15.54
N LYS A 179 -12.67 -18.92 15.91
CA LYS A 179 -13.39 -18.10 14.92
C LYS A 179 -12.50 -16.99 14.37
N VAL A 180 -11.74 -16.34 15.25
CA VAL A 180 -10.77 -15.31 14.86
C VAL A 180 -9.70 -15.90 13.95
N GLN A 181 -9.19 -17.10 14.24
CA GLN A 181 -8.20 -17.76 13.37
C GLN A 181 -8.78 -18.07 11.98
N ARG A 182 -10.04 -18.52 11.89
CA ARG A 182 -10.70 -18.71 10.58
C ARG A 182 -10.83 -17.40 9.82
N ALA A 183 -11.21 -16.31 10.49
CA ALA A 183 -11.30 -14.99 9.89
C ALA A 183 -9.93 -14.47 9.40
N LEU A 184 -8.88 -14.70 10.19
CA LEU A 184 -7.50 -14.35 9.84
C LEU A 184 -7.05 -15.11 8.58
N ASN A 185 -7.32 -16.41 8.50
CA ASN A 185 -7.00 -17.19 7.31
C ASN A 185 -7.74 -16.67 6.06
N ALA A 186 -9.00 -16.24 6.21
CA ALA A 186 -9.75 -15.64 5.11
C ALA A 186 -9.17 -14.28 4.66
N VAL A 187 -8.66 -13.49 5.60
CA VAL A 187 -7.90 -12.26 5.30
C VAL A 187 -6.62 -12.58 4.52
N CYS A 188 -5.83 -13.57 4.94
CA CYS A 188 -4.60 -13.97 4.25
C CYS A 188 -4.89 -14.53 2.85
N GLN A 189 -5.99 -15.27 2.67
CA GLN A 189 -6.40 -15.72 1.34
C GLN A 189 -6.77 -14.52 0.44
N ALA A 190 -7.52 -13.55 0.96
CA ALA A 190 -7.88 -12.35 0.21
C ALA A 190 -6.64 -11.53 -0.18
N TYR A 191 -5.59 -11.52 0.65
CA TYR A 191 -4.31 -10.90 0.33
C TYR A 191 -3.67 -11.45 -0.95
N GLU A 192 -3.61 -12.76 -1.10
CA GLU A 192 -3.01 -13.38 -2.29
C GLU A 192 -3.77 -12.95 -3.55
N GLU A 193 -5.11 -12.95 -3.48
CA GLU A 193 -5.97 -12.54 -4.60
C GLU A 193 -5.83 -11.06 -4.94
N ILE A 194 -5.73 -10.19 -3.92
CA ILE A 194 -5.56 -8.75 -4.08
C ILE A 194 -4.17 -8.42 -4.62
N LEU A 195 -3.13 -9.08 -4.11
CA LEU A 195 -1.75 -8.89 -4.56
C LEU A 195 -1.60 -9.28 -6.03
N GLU A 196 -2.23 -10.38 -6.46
CA GLU A 196 -2.22 -10.77 -7.87
C GLU A 196 -2.95 -9.74 -8.74
N ALA A 197 -4.15 -9.31 -8.31
CA ALA A 197 -4.90 -8.30 -9.04
C ALA A 197 -4.12 -6.97 -9.17
N LEU A 198 -3.50 -6.50 -8.09
CA LEU A 198 -2.68 -5.29 -8.12
C LEU A 198 -1.41 -5.47 -8.97
N SER A 199 -0.82 -6.66 -8.94
CA SER A 199 0.34 -7.01 -9.77
C SER A 199 0.02 -6.86 -11.26
N ASP A 200 -1.15 -7.33 -11.68
CA ASP A 200 -1.64 -7.20 -13.05
C ASP A 200 -1.91 -5.72 -13.40
N GLU A 201 -2.71 -5.03 -12.59
CA GLU A 201 -3.15 -3.64 -12.85
C GLU A 201 -1.98 -2.64 -12.84
N LEU A 202 -0.95 -2.90 -12.04
CA LEU A 202 0.24 -2.05 -11.93
C LEU A 202 1.42 -2.54 -12.77
N GLY A 203 1.28 -3.69 -13.45
CA GLY A 203 2.28 -4.24 -14.37
C GLY A 203 3.60 -4.60 -13.69
N PHE A 204 3.56 -5.27 -12.54
CA PHE A 204 4.78 -5.62 -11.78
C PHE A 204 5.79 -6.44 -12.58
N ASP A 205 5.36 -7.29 -13.52
CA ASP A 205 6.27 -8.03 -14.41
C ASP A 205 7.12 -7.11 -15.32
N LYS A 206 6.58 -5.95 -15.66
CA LYS A 206 7.25 -4.97 -16.53
C LYS A 206 8.09 -3.97 -15.73
N PHE A 207 7.52 -3.45 -14.64
CA PHE A 207 8.11 -2.32 -13.91
C PHE A 207 8.86 -2.76 -12.64
N GLY A 208 8.61 -3.96 -12.13
CA GLY A 208 8.80 -4.31 -10.73
C GLY A 208 7.77 -3.62 -9.84
N SER A 209 7.99 -3.68 -8.53
CA SER A 209 7.14 -3.03 -7.54
C SER A 209 7.96 -2.18 -6.58
N ILE A 210 7.32 -1.14 -6.05
CA ILE A 210 7.88 -0.23 -5.05
C ILE A 210 6.84 -0.04 -3.96
N ASN A 211 7.24 -0.04 -2.69
CA ASN A 211 6.31 0.17 -1.58
C ASN A 211 6.23 1.64 -1.15
N ARG A 212 5.37 1.94 -0.16
CA ARG A 212 5.18 3.29 0.39
C ARG A 212 6.45 3.96 0.92
N HIS A 213 7.46 3.17 1.28
CA HIS A 213 8.76 3.64 1.80
C HIS A 213 9.81 3.84 0.69
N GLY A 214 9.43 3.66 -0.57
CA GLY A 214 10.34 3.78 -1.71
C GLY A 214 11.29 2.58 -1.87
N MET A 215 11.00 1.45 -1.24
CA MET A 215 11.80 0.23 -1.41
C MET A 215 11.34 -0.50 -2.67
N TYR A 216 12.28 -0.76 -3.58
CA TYR A 216 12.00 -1.35 -4.87
C TYR A 216 12.44 -2.81 -4.94
N CYS A 217 11.67 -3.66 -5.63
CA CYS A 217 12.11 -4.97 -6.09
C CYS A 217 11.64 -5.25 -7.53
N ALA A 218 12.32 -6.16 -8.22
CA ALA A 218 11.92 -6.54 -9.58
C ALA A 218 10.68 -7.45 -9.64
N GLY A 219 10.26 -8.01 -8.50
CA GLY A 219 9.06 -8.83 -8.36
C GLY A 219 7.96 -8.08 -7.62
N LYS A 220 7.32 -8.77 -6.67
CA LYS A 220 6.28 -8.23 -5.79
C LYS A 220 6.90 -7.85 -4.44
N ILE A 221 6.60 -6.66 -3.92
CA ILE A 221 6.99 -6.20 -2.59
C ILE A 221 5.78 -5.65 -1.87
N ASP A 222 5.72 -5.93 -0.59
CA ASP A 222 4.79 -5.30 0.34
C ASP A 222 5.50 -5.02 1.68
N VAL A 223 4.86 -4.26 2.55
CA VAL A 223 5.35 -3.95 3.90
C VAL A 223 4.50 -4.69 4.91
N LEU A 224 5.03 -5.80 5.41
CA LEU A 224 4.43 -6.51 6.53
C LEU A 224 4.44 -5.60 7.77
N GLN A 225 3.26 -5.35 8.33
CA GLN A 225 3.05 -4.57 9.55
C GLN A 225 1.89 -5.13 10.34
N CYS A 226 1.93 -5.02 11.66
CA CYS A 226 0.84 -5.45 12.54
C CYS A 226 0.82 -4.56 13.79
N ASP A 227 0.14 -3.43 13.71
CA ASP A 227 0.06 -2.47 14.82
C ASP A 227 -0.71 -3.08 16.01
N PHE A 228 -1.71 -3.92 15.74
CA PHE A 228 -2.48 -4.66 16.75
C PHE A 228 -1.59 -5.54 17.65
N SER A 229 -0.39 -5.89 17.19
CA SER A 229 0.58 -6.65 18.00
C SER A 229 0.92 -5.98 19.33
N CYS A 230 0.82 -4.65 19.44
CA CYS A 230 1.06 -3.92 20.69
C CYS A 230 -0.02 -4.15 21.76
N MET A 231 -1.19 -4.68 21.39
CA MET A 231 -2.32 -4.91 22.29
C MET A 231 -2.42 -6.35 22.78
N ILE A 232 -1.55 -7.24 22.31
CA ILE A 232 -1.57 -8.68 22.66
C ILE A 232 -0.22 -9.14 23.21
N SER A 233 -0.24 -10.25 23.94
CA SER A 233 1.01 -10.82 24.47
C SER A 233 1.89 -11.39 23.34
N PRO A 234 3.22 -11.45 23.53
CA PRO A 234 4.12 -12.12 22.57
C PRO A 234 3.75 -13.59 22.31
N ALA A 235 3.13 -14.27 23.28
CA ALA A 235 2.65 -15.64 23.11
C ALA A 235 1.47 -15.71 22.13
N MET A 236 0.48 -14.82 22.28
CA MET A 236 -0.65 -14.69 21.35
C MET A 236 -0.18 -14.31 19.95
N PHE A 237 0.75 -13.36 19.85
CA PHE A 237 1.32 -12.97 18.56
C PHE A 237 1.97 -14.17 17.85
N ARG A 238 2.77 -14.97 18.57
CA ARG A 238 3.40 -16.17 17.98
C ARG A 238 2.40 -17.25 17.57
N SER A 239 1.28 -17.39 18.28
CA SER A 239 0.28 -18.42 17.95
C SER A 239 -0.65 -18.01 16.82
N LEU A 240 -0.93 -16.71 16.66
CA LEU A 240 -1.94 -16.21 15.73
C LEU A 240 -1.32 -15.63 14.46
N TYR A 241 -0.24 -14.83 14.60
CA TYR A 241 0.32 -14.06 13.50
C TYR A 241 1.41 -14.82 12.73
N LEU A 242 2.31 -15.53 13.41
CA LEU A 242 3.40 -16.24 12.72
C LEU A 242 2.96 -17.41 11.82
N PRO A 243 1.87 -18.15 12.11
CA PRO A 243 1.39 -19.21 11.21
C PRO A 243 0.54 -18.69 10.04
N ALA A 244 0.16 -17.41 10.07
CA ALA A 244 -0.76 -16.79 9.12
C ALA A 244 -0.05 -16.22 7.89
#